data_AF-A0A1V5NH17-F1
#
_entry.id   AF-A0A1V5NH17-F1
#
_cell.length_a   1.000
_cell.length_b   1.000
_cell.length_c   1.000
_cell.angle_alpha   90.00
_cell.angle_beta   90.00
_cell.angle_gamma   90.00
#
_symmetry.space_group_name_H-M   'P 1'
#
loop_
_entity.id
_entity.type
_entity.pdbx_description
1 polymer ?
#
loop_
_entity_poly.entity_id
_entity_poly.type
_entity_poly.pdbx_seq_one_letter_code
_entity_poly.pdbx_strand_id
1 'polypeptide(L)'
;MGSWGVSGFFPAAILVPNFRKAREQSREKACYANMRVILGAVEMYNMDHSSMLRMVDDQVITGLCQGNYLKGGINRPEAGCAYLSSGDLTGNGVIYCAMHGAVDRSDLGNVNINIQDGTPWETKLWNNVLQPIVSLAINIPIFLIGLWFTWKIITLPFVFLKVLIYGSDAEEPVQEPSSCIPVTYTEPVNVEALDSDPVSGHDESDRETPWELSENEDRDPDEGTKKE
;
A
#
# COMPACT_ATOMS: atom_id res chain seq x y z
N MET A 1 37.60 29.18 22.66
CA MET A 1 36.20 29.39 23.07
C MET A 1 35.43 29.84 21.84
N GLY A 2 34.32 29.26 21.39
CA GLY A 2 33.43 28.28 22.01
C GLY A 2 32.84 27.31 20.99
N SER A 3 32.70 26.08 21.45
CA SER A 3 31.86 25.04 20.88
C SER A 3 30.44 25.31 21.36
N TRP A 4 29.54 25.69 20.46
CA TRP A 4 28.10 25.67 20.70
C TRP A 4 27.50 24.70 19.69
N GLY A 5 27.46 23.43 20.11
CA GLY A 5 26.69 22.40 19.46
C GLY A 5 25.20 22.70 19.63
N VAL A 6 24.51 22.92 18.51
CA VAL A 6 23.08 22.67 18.41
C VAL A 6 22.94 21.29 17.78
N SER A 7 23.09 20.28 18.62
CA SER A 7 22.61 18.92 18.38
C SER A 7 21.08 18.95 18.36
N GLY A 8 20.52 19.34 17.22
CA GLY A 8 19.11 19.18 16.89
C GLY A 8 18.80 17.69 16.80
N PHE A 9 18.35 17.13 17.91
CA PHE A 9 17.82 15.78 18.03
C PHE A 9 16.43 15.77 17.37
N PHE A 10 16.38 15.78 16.04
CA PHE A 10 15.19 15.30 15.34
C PHE A 10 15.15 13.79 15.56
N PRO A 11 14.10 13.22 16.19
CA PRO A 11 13.92 11.78 16.17
C PRO A 11 13.63 11.38 14.72
N ALA A 12 14.68 11.10 13.95
CA ALA A 12 14.61 10.57 12.58
C ALA A 12 14.25 9.07 12.59
N ALA A 13 13.33 8.70 13.46
CA ALA A 13 12.74 7.38 13.49
C ALA A 13 11.26 7.59 13.71
N ILE A 14 10.46 7.22 12.71
CA ILE A 14 9.21 6.45 12.84
C ILE A 14 8.48 6.58 11.49
N LEU A 15 8.21 5.41 10.89
CA LEU A 15 7.54 5.17 9.61
C LEU A 15 8.40 5.32 8.34
N VAL A 16 9.45 4.53 8.18
CA VAL A 16 9.78 4.03 6.83
C VAL A 16 8.78 2.88 6.59
N PRO A 17 7.68 3.09 5.84
CA PRO A 17 6.78 1.98 5.54
C PRO A 17 7.58 0.89 4.82
N ASN A 18 7.22 -0.37 5.02
CA ASN A 18 7.94 -1.53 4.53
C ASN A 18 7.91 -1.63 2.98
N PHE A 19 8.61 -0.71 2.31
CA PHE A 19 8.71 -0.62 0.85
C PHE A 19 9.39 -1.85 0.25
N ARG A 20 10.19 -2.57 1.03
CA ARG A 20 10.83 -3.81 0.60
C ARG A 20 9.79 -4.86 0.25
N LYS A 21 8.84 -5.09 1.15
CA LYS A 21 7.75 -6.03 0.92
C LYS A 21 6.82 -5.58 -0.22
N ALA A 22 6.50 -4.30 -0.28
CA ALA A 22 5.70 -3.75 -1.39
C ALA A 22 6.41 -3.97 -2.74
N ARG A 23 7.74 -3.82 -2.80
CA ARG A 23 8.53 -4.13 -4.00
C ARG A 23 8.49 -5.61 -4.34
N GLU A 24 8.67 -6.50 -3.38
CA GLU A 24 8.59 -7.95 -3.62
C GLU A 24 7.23 -8.36 -4.20
N GLN A 25 6.14 -7.85 -3.62
CA GLN A 25 4.79 -8.08 -4.15
C GLN A 25 4.60 -7.50 -5.56
N SER A 26 5.16 -6.33 -5.84
CA SER A 26 5.11 -5.75 -7.18
C SER A 26 5.85 -6.60 -8.22
N ARG A 27 6.98 -7.21 -7.84
CA ARG A 27 7.78 -8.09 -8.71
C ARG A 27 7.06 -9.40 -9.00
N GLU A 28 6.42 -9.99 -8.00
CA GLU A 28 5.58 -11.18 -8.16
C GLU A 28 4.40 -10.90 -9.12
N LYS A 29 3.66 -9.81 -8.90
CA LYS A 29 2.55 -9.41 -9.78
C LYS A 29 2.99 -9.15 -11.22
N ALA A 30 4.15 -8.51 -11.40
CA ALA A 30 4.72 -8.29 -12.74
C ALA A 30 5.09 -9.62 -13.42
N CYS A 31 5.58 -10.61 -12.67
CA CYS A 31 5.87 -11.95 -13.20
C CYS A 31 4.59 -12.64 -13.70
N TYR A 32 3.52 -12.60 -12.90
CA TYR A 32 2.22 -13.18 -13.26
C TYR A 32 1.60 -12.50 -14.48
N ALA A 33 1.69 -11.17 -14.58
CA ALA A 33 1.25 -10.43 -15.76
C ALA A 33 2.03 -10.85 -17.02
N ASN A 34 3.36 -10.98 -16.92
CA ASN A 34 4.20 -11.44 -18.03
C ASN A 34 3.82 -12.85 -18.51
N MET A 35 3.50 -13.78 -17.60
CA MET A 35 3.08 -15.13 -18.00
C MET A 35 1.77 -15.12 -18.79
N ARG A 36 0.79 -14.29 -18.38
CA ARG A 36 -0.47 -14.13 -19.14
C ARG A 36 -0.23 -13.57 -20.53
N VAL A 37 0.68 -12.60 -20.66
CA VAL A 37 1.08 -12.04 -21.96
C VAL A 37 1.74 -13.09 -22.85
N ILE A 38 2.64 -13.91 -22.30
CA ILE A 38 3.29 -15.00 -23.06
C ILE A 38 2.24 -16.03 -23.49
N LEU A 39 1.30 -16.40 -22.62
CA LEU A 39 0.24 -17.36 -22.94
C LEU A 39 -0.61 -16.87 -24.11
N GLY A 40 -1.07 -15.61 -24.07
CA GLY A 40 -1.84 -15.03 -25.18
C GLY A 40 -1.04 -14.94 -26.48
N ALA A 41 0.26 -14.64 -26.41
CA ALA A 41 1.12 -14.63 -27.60
C ALA A 41 1.30 -16.03 -28.21
N VAL A 42 1.40 -17.07 -27.38
CA VAL A 42 1.45 -18.47 -27.84
C VAL A 42 0.13 -18.89 -28.46
N GLU A 43 -1.00 -18.52 -27.86
CA GLU A 43 -2.34 -18.79 -28.40
C GLU A 43 -2.53 -18.13 -29.77
N MET A 44 -2.15 -16.86 -29.89
CA MET A 44 -2.16 -16.14 -31.17
C MET A 44 -1.25 -16.80 -32.22
N TYR A 45 -0.04 -17.20 -31.83
CA TYR A 45 0.87 -17.92 -32.72
C TYR A 45 0.26 -19.24 -33.23
N ASN A 46 -0.36 -20.00 -32.33
CA ASN A 46 -0.96 -21.30 -32.63
C ASN A 46 -2.20 -21.19 -33.53
N MET A 47 -2.89 -20.05 -33.54
CA MET A 47 -3.97 -19.79 -34.49
C MET A 47 -3.46 -19.50 -35.91
N ASP A 48 -2.30 -18.86 -36.04
CA ASP A 48 -1.73 -18.46 -37.33
C ASP A 48 -0.87 -19.55 -38.00
N HIS A 49 -0.41 -20.52 -37.24
CA HIS A 49 0.54 -21.54 -37.71
C HIS A 49 -0.01 -22.95 -37.61
N SER A 50 0.19 -23.76 -38.65
CA SER A 50 -0.16 -25.20 -38.64
C SER A 50 0.72 -26.02 -37.70
N SER A 51 1.96 -25.58 -37.46
CA SER A 51 2.88 -26.19 -36.49
C SER A 51 2.75 -25.46 -35.16
N MET A 52 1.87 -25.97 -34.29
CA MET A 52 1.62 -25.36 -32.99
C MET A 52 2.80 -25.51 -32.02
N LEU A 53 3.06 -24.46 -31.25
CA LEU A 53 3.96 -24.45 -30.10
C LEU A 53 3.32 -25.22 -28.95
N ARG A 54 4.03 -26.27 -28.52
CA ARG A 54 3.62 -27.14 -27.41
C ARG A 54 4.28 -26.81 -26.09
N MET A 55 5.42 -26.12 -26.14
CA MET A 55 6.21 -25.77 -24.97
C MET A 55 6.78 -24.36 -25.11
N VAL A 56 7.03 -23.72 -23.97
CA VAL A 56 7.67 -22.41 -23.86
C VAL A 56 9.01 -22.54 -23.18
N ASP A 57 10.02 -21.97 -23.83
CA ASP A 57 11.35 -21.70 -23.30
C ASP A 57 11.79 -20.29 -23.73
N ASP A 58 12.99 -19.88 -23.31
CA ASP A 58 13.53 -18.55 -23.65
C ASP A 58 13.77 -18.35 -25.16
N GLN A 59 14.00 -19.43 -25.91
CA GLN A 59 14.18 -19.37 -27.36
C GLN A 59 12.84 -19.11 -28.06
N VAL A 60 11.78 -19.78 -27.63
CA VAL A 60 10.41 -19.58 -28.11
C VAL A 60 9.96 -18.15 -27.84
N ILE A 61 10.21 -17.61 -26.64
CA ILE A 61 9.87 -16.21 -26.32
C ILE A 61 10.58 -15.24 -27.27
N THR A 62 11.84 -15.51 -27.60
CA THR A 62 12.60 -14.71 -28.58
C THR A 62 12.00 -14.85 -29.97
N GLY A 63 11.58 -16.05 -30.37
CA GLY A 63 10.88 -16.30 -31.64
C GLY A 63 9.52 -15.58 -31.72
N LEU A 64 8.75 -15.55 -30.64
CA LEU A 64 7.49 -14.80 -30.55
C LEU A 64 7.69 -13.28 -30.69
N CYS A 65 8.80 -12.75 -30.17
CA CYS A 65 9.18 -11.35 -30.40
C CYS A 65 9.52 -11.10 -31.87
N GLN A 66 10.29 -11.99 -32.50
CA GLN A 66 10.65 -11.88 -33.93
C GLN A 66 9.42 -12.02 -34.85
N GLY A 67 8.46 -12.85 -34.45
CA GLY A 67 7.18 -13.02 -35.15
C GLY A 67 6.15 -11.91 -34.90
N ASN A 68 6.48 -10.86 -34.14
CA ASN A 68 5.57 -9.78 -33.75
C ASN A 68 4.33 -10.21 -32.95
N TYR A 69 4.35 -11.40 -32.35
CA TYR A 69 3.33 -11.85 -31.38
C TYR A 69 3.54 -11.18 -30.02
N LEU A 70 4.78 -10.79 -29.72
CA LEU A 70 5.14 -9.93 -28.61
C LEU A 70 5.69 -8.61 -29.14
N LYS A 71 5.20 -7.49 -28.59
CA LYS A 71 5.66 -6.14 -28.96
C LYS A 71 7.14 -5.89 -28.63
N GLY A 72 7.72 -6.71 -27.75
CA GLY A 72 9.12 -6.67 -27.37
C GLY A 72 9.46 -7.77 -26.37
N GLY A 73 10.72 -7.79 -25.94
CA GLY A 73 11.18 -8.75 -24.93
C GLY A 73 10.44 -8.59 -23.60
N ILE A 74 10.21 -9.70 -22.92
CA ILE A 74 9.60 -9.73 -21.59
C ILE A 74 10.65 -9.33 -20.55
N ASN A 75 10.39 -8.25 -19.81
CA ASN A 75 11.28 -7.82 -18.74
C ASN A 75 11.09 -8.72 -17.50
N ARG A 76 12.17 -9.37 -17.07
CA ARG A 76 12.15 -10.27 -15.92
C ARG A 76 12.21 -9.45 -14.62
N PRO A 77 11.26 -9.61 -13.68
CA PRO A 77 11.27 -8.89 -12.42
C PRO A 77 12.48 -9.23 -11.55
N GLU A 78 13.03 -10.44 -11.71
CA GLU A 78 14.20 -10.94 -11.00
C GLU A 78 15.17 -11.64 -11.93
N ALA A 79 16.46 -11.60 -11.60
CA ALA A 79 17.50 -12.27 -12.38
C ALA A 79 17.31 -13.80 -12.47
N GLY A 80 16.65 -14.40 -11.47
CA GLY A 80 16.35 -15.84 -11.45
C GLY A 80 15.06 -16.25 -12.16
N CYS A 81 14.25 -15.31 -12.65
CA CYS A 81 13.01 -15.67 -13.34
C CYS A 81 13.32 -16.35 -14.68
N ALA A 82 12.74 -17.52 -14.89
CA ALA A 82 12.72 -18.22 -16.16
C ALA A 82 11.28 -18.73 -16.38
N TYR A 83 10.73 -18.46 -17.56
CA TYR A 83 9.38 -18.87 -17.92
C TYR A 83 9.45 -20.21 -18.64
N LEU A 84 8.67 -21.17 -18.18
CA LEU A 84 8.65 -22.54 -18.63
C LEU A 84 7.20 -22.99 -18.78
N SER A 85 6.96 -24.03 -19.55
CA SER A 85 5.64 -24.67 -19.64
C SER A 85 5.65 -26.07 -19.04
N SER A 86 4.55 -26.45 -18.42
CA SER A 86 4.28 -27.83 -18.01
C SER A 86 3.07 -28.34 -18.78
N GLY A 87 3.22 -29.49 -19.45
CA GLY A 87 2.18 -30.03 -20.33
C GLY A 87 2.18 -29.44 -21.74
N ASP A 88 1.19 -29.82 -22.55
CA ASP A 88 1.03 -29.37 -23.93
C ASP A 88 0.19 -28.08 -23.99
N LEU A 89 0.80 -26.99 -24.44
CA LEU A 89 0.17 -25.67 -24.56
C LEU A 89 -0.95 -25.59 -25.61
N THR A 90 -1.14 -26.61 -26.44
CA THR A 90 -2.30 -26.68 -27.34
C THR A 90 -3.57 -27.17 -26.64
N GLY A 91 -3.46 -27.64 -25.40
CA GLY A 91 -4.57 -28.08 -24.57
C GLY A 91 -4.51 -27.42 -23.20
N ASN A 92 -4.40 -28.22 -22.15
CA ASN A 92 -4.41 -27.75 -20.76
C ASN A 92 -3.01 -27.47 -20.20
N GLY A 93 -2.06 -27.10 -21.06
CA GLY A 93 -0.71 -26.76 -20.64
C GLY A 93 -0.68 -25.48 -19.82
N VAL A 94 0.19 -25.41 -18.82
CA VAL A 94 0.31 -24.26 -17.91
C VAL A 94 1.68 -23.63 -18.05
N ILE A 95 1.73 -22.30 -18.17
CA ILE A 95 2.97 -21.52 -18.12
C ILE A 95 3.27 -21.15 -16.67
N TYR A 96 4.50 -21.39 -16.24
CA TYR A 96 4.96 -21.10 -14.88
C TYR A 96 6.35 -20.45 -14.89
N CYS A 97 6.65 -19.71 -13.83
CA CYS A 97 7.97 -19.17 -13.56
C CYS A 97 8.72 -20.12 -12.61
N ALA A 98 9.99 -20.42 -12.90
CA ALA A 98 10.83 -21.26 -12.05
C ALA A 98 10.96 -20.74 -10.60
N MET A 99 10.83 -19.42 -10.40
CA MET A 99 10.95 -18.77 -9.09
C MET A 99 9.60 -18.49 -8.42
N HIS A 100 8.58 -18.08 -9.17
CA HIS A 100 7.29 -17.63 -8.61
C HIS A 100 6.14 -18.64 -8.79
N GLY A 101 6.34 -19.70 -9.56
CA GLY A 101 5.30 -20.70 -9.85
C GLY A 101 4.34 -20.28 -10.97
N ALA A 102 3.17 -20.91 -11.02
CA ALA A 102 2.12 -20.62 -12.00
C ALA A 102 1.12 -19.57 -11.47
N VAL A 103 0.39 -18.93 -12.39
CA VAL A 103 -0.65 -17.95 -12.07
C VAL A 103 -1.77 -18.60 -11.25
N ASP A 104 -2.26 -19.75 -11.71
CA ASP A 104 -3.38 -20.46 -11.11
C ASP A 104 -2.86 -21.73 -10.42
N ARG A 105 -2.92 -21.72 -9.08
CA ARG A 105 -2.43 -22.83 -8.25
C ARG A 105 -3.29 -24.09 -8.38
N SER A 106 -4.56 -23.94 -8.78
CA SER A 106 -5.50 -25.05 -9.00
C SER A 106 -5.14 -25.91 -10.20
N ASP A 107 -4.49 -25.32 -11.21
CA ASP A 107 -4.20 -26.00 -12.50
C ASP A 107 -2.90 -26.81 -12.45
N LEU A 108 -2.16 -26.68 -11.34
CA LEU A 108 -0.93 -27.43 -11.06
C LEU A 108 -1.16 -28.76 -10.36
N GLY A 109 -2.37 -29.36 -10.44
CA GLY A 109 -2.82 -30.52 -9.66
C GLY A 109 -1.93 -31.79 -9.67
N ASN A 110 -0.78 -31.78 -10.34
CA ASN A 110 0.21 -32.86 -10.28
C ASN A 110 1.69 -32.42 -10.36
N VAL A 111 2.02 -31.12 -10.22
CA VAL A 111 3.42 -30.69 -10.13
C VAL A 111 3.78 -30.55 -8.65
N ASN A 112 4.63 -31.46 -8.14
CA ASN A 112 5.21 -31.39 -6.81
C ASN A 112 6.24 -30.24 -6.76
N ILE A 113 5.77 -29.00 -6.89
CA ILE A 113 6.55 -27.82 -6.57
C ILE A 113 6.51 -27.74 -5.05
N ASN A 114 7.64 -28.03 -4.42
CA ASN A 114 7.86 -27.83 -3.00
C ASN A 114 7.88 -26.32 -2.71
N ILE A 115 6.72 -25.68 -2.85
CA ILE A 115 6.45 -24.33 -2.40
C ILE A 115 6.46 -24.45 -0.89
N GLN A 116 7.59 -24.10 -0.28
CA GLN A 116 7.66 -23.84 1.16
C GLN A 116 6.82 -22.59 1.46
N ASP A 117 5.50 -22.74 1.43
CA ASP A 117 4.55 -21.85 2.08
C ASP A 117 4.66 -22.05 3.61
N GLY A 118 5.88 -21.96 4.15
CA GLY A 118 6.24 -22.35 5.52
C GLY A 118 5.80 -21.39 6.60
N THR A 119 4.87 -20.49 6.31
CA THR A 119 4.33 -19.57 7.31
C THR A 119 2.81 -19.61 7.24
N PRO A 120 2.11 -20.20 8.24
CA PRO A 120 0.65 -20.23 8.26
C PRO A 120 0.10 -18.80 8.11
N TRP A 121 -1.04 -18.64 7.45
CA TRP A 121 -1.65 -17.33 7.16
C TRP A 121 -1.75 -16.41 8.39
N GLU A 122 -1.88 -17.00 9.58
CA GLU A 122 -1.86 -16.35 10.89
C GLU A 122 -0.59 -15.52 11.13
N THR A 123 0.58 -16.06 10.75
CA THR A 123 1.86 -15.32 10.86
C THR A 123 1.97 -14.21 9.83
N LYS A 124 1.36 -14.35 8.64
CA LYS A 124 1.29 -13.26 7.65
C LYS A 124 0.41 -12.11 8.15
N LEU A 125 -0.70 -12.41 8.83
CA LEU A 125 -1.57 -11.39 9.43
C LEU A 125 -0.84 -10.65 10.57
N TRP A 126 -0.21 -11.40 11.47
CA TRP A 126 0.54 -10.85 12.60
C TRP A 126 1.68 -9.92 12.15
N ASN A 127 2.51 -10.37 11.19
CA ASN A 127 3.70 -9.62 10.81
C ASN A 127 3.42 -8.40 9.93
N ASN A 128 2.33 -8.41 9.14
CA ASN A 128 2.06 -7.32 8.19
C ASN A 128 1.02 -6.32 8.69
N VAL A 129 0.06 -6.76 9.51
CA VAL A 129 -1.04 -5.90 9.95
C VAL A 129 -0.89 -5.55 11.43
N LEU A 130 -0.71 -6.54 12.31
CA LEU A 130 -0.67 -6.31 13.75
C LEU A 130 0.66 -5.70 14.22
N GLN A 131 1.80 -6.12 13.68
CA GLN A 131 3.11 -5.62 14.10
C GLN A 131 3.25 -4.09 14.02
N PRO A 132 2.86 -3.40 12.92
CA PRO A 132 2.90 -1.94 12.87
C PRO A 132 1.89 -1.30 13.83
N ILE A 133 0.71 -1.89 14.00
CA ILE A 133 -0.33 -1.38 14.93
C ILE A 133 0.15 -1.48 16.39
N VAL A 134 0.71 -2.61 16.80
CA VAL A 134 1.23 -2.84 18.15
C VAL A 134 2.41 -1.91 18.43
N SER A 135 3.32 -1.76 17.47
CA SER A 135 4.45 -0.82 17.57
C SER A 135 3.95 0.63 17.73
N LEU A 136 2.94 1.03 16.96
CA LEU A 136 2.31 2.35 17.07
C LEU A 136 1.66 2.54 18.46
N ALA A 137 0.89 1.55 18.91
CA ALA A 137 0.17 1.59 20.17
C ALA A 137 1.09 1.67 21.39
N ILE A 138 2.30 1.09 21.33
CA ILE A 138 3.28 1.17 22.42
C ILE A 138 4.08 2.48 22.35
N ASN A 139 4.47 2.92 21.15
CA ASN A 139 5.35 4.08 21.00
C ASN A 139 4.62 5.41 21.17
N ILE A 140 3.33 5.52 20.80
CA ILE A 140 2.56 6.77 20.95
C ILE A 140 2.48 7.20 22.43
N PRO A 141 2.07 6.35 23.39
CA PRO A 141 2.02 6.72 24.80
C PRO A 141 3.39 7.12 25.35
N ILE A 142 4.46 6.39 25.00
CA ILE A 142 5.83 6.71 25.44
C ILE A 142 6.26 8.08 24.92
N PHE A 143 5.93 8.41 23.67
CA PHE A 143 6.22 9.71 23.08
C PHE A 143 5.43 10.84 23.75
N LEU A 144 4.14 10.65 24.02
CA LEU A 144 3.31 11.64 24.72
C LEU A 144 3.78 11.88 26.15
N ILE A 145 4.16 10.81 26.87
CA ILE A 145 4.77 10.92 28.19
C ILE A 145 6.09 11.69 28.11
N GLY A 146 6.93 11.39 27.11
CA GLY A 146 8.16 12.11 26.84
C GLY A 146 7.95 13.60 26.62
N LEU A 147 6.99 13.98 25.75
CA LEU A 147 6.63 15.39 25.50
C LEU A 147 6.10 16.10 26.74
N TRP A 148 5.31 15.41 27.56
CA TRP A 148 4.79 15.98 28.80
C TRP A 148 5.91 16.24 29.83
N PHE A 149 6.83 15.29 29.99
CA PHE A 149 7.99 15.46 30.89
C PHE A 149 8.94 16.55 30.42
N THR A 150 9.26 16.60 29.12
CA THR A 150 10.14 17.67 28.60
C THR A 150 9.52 19.05 28.78
N TRP A 151 8.20 19.19 28.56
CA TRP A 151 7.49 20.44 28.85
C TRP A 151 7.59 20.86 30.32
N LYS A 152 7.43 19.92 31.26
CA LYS A 152 7.54 20.19 32.70
C LYS A 152 8.96 20.57 33.12
N ILE A 153 9.96 19.88 32.58
CA ILE A 153 11.38 20.18 32.86
C ILE A 153 11.76 21.56 32.31
N ILE A 154 11.30 21.91 31.11
CA ILE A 154 11.57 23.22 30.50
C ILE A 154 10.90 24.34 31.29
N THR A 155 9.67 24.15 31.79
CA THR A 155 8.91 25.21 32.48
C THR A 155 9.32 25.41 33.95
N LEU A 156 9.83 24.38 34.62
CA LEU A 156 10.31 24.43 36.02
C LEU A 156 11.31 25.57 36.33
N PRO A 157 12.40 25.77 35.57
CA PRO A 157 13.35 26.84 35.84
C PRO A 157 12.74 28.24 35.62
N PHE A 158 11.80 28.40 34.69
CA PHE A 158 11.12 29.70 34.49
C PHE A 158 10.22 30.05 35.68
N VAL A 159 9.52 29.07 36.25
CA VAL A 159 8.71 29.28 37.46
C VAL A 159 9.62 29.61 38.64
N PHE A 160 10.70 28.87 38.83
CA PHE A 160 11.67 29.13 39.91
C PHE A 160 12.34 30.51 39.76
N LEU A 161 12.73 30.90 38.54
CA LEU A 161 13.28 32.21 38.24
C LEU A 161 12.25 33.33 38.50
N LYS A 162 10.98 33.12 38.14
CA LYS A 162 9.89 34.06 38.44
C LYS A 162 9.76 34.27 39.96
N VAL A 163 9.79 33.20 40.74
CA VAL A 163 9.73 33.28 42.22
C VAL A 163 10.95 34.03 42.78
N LEU A 164 12.14 33.79 42.25
CA LEU A 164 13.37 34.48 42.69
C LEU A 164 13.39 35.98 42.33
N ILE A 165 12.93 36.35 41.14
CA ILE A 165 12.99 37.74 40.66
C ILE A 165 11.87 38.59 41.26
N TYR A 166 10.65 38.05 41.37
CA TYR A 166 9.49 38.85 41.77
C TYR A 166 9.21 38.83 43.27
N GLY A 167 9.92 38.03 44.06
CA GLY A 167 9.69 37.92 45.50
C GLY A 167 8.31 37.34 45.84
N SER A 168 8.16 36.77 47.04
CA SER A 168 6.89 36.17 47.50
C SER A 168 5.82 37.19 47.89
N ASP A 169 6.02 38.47 47.60
CA ASP A 169 5.28 39.56 48.21
C ASP A 169 4.59 40.41 47.15
N ALA A 170 3.45 39.91 46.68
CA ALA A 170 2.39 40.78 46.20
C ALA A 170 1.11 40.34 46.92
N GLU A 171 1.01 40.77 48.18
CA GLU A 171 -0.24 40.81 48.92
C GLU A 171 -1.26 41.54 48.05
N GLU A 172 -2.23 40.80 47.55
CA GLU A 172 -3.26 41.29 46.65
C GLU A 172 -4.08 42.35 47.41
N PRO A 173 -4.20 43.59 46.90
CA PRO A 173 -4.98 44.60 47.59
C PRO A 173 -6.44 44.14 47.64
N VAL A 174 -6.97 44.06 48.86
CA VAL A 174 -8.38 43.80 49.18
C VAL A 174 -9.27 44.68 48.28
N GLN A 175 -9.87 44.05 47.27
CA GLN A 175 -10.93 44.67 46.48
C GLN A 175 -12.17 44.78 47.36
N GLU A 176 -12.52 46.00 47.74
CA GLU A 176 -13.84 46.33 48.26
C GLU A 176 -14.92 46.01 47.20
N PRO A 177 -16.07 45.43 47.60
CA PRO A 177 -17.15 45.13 46.68
C PRO A 177 -17.89 46.40 46.26
N SER A 178 -17.46 47.02 45.16
CA SER A 178 -18.23 48.08 44.50
C SER A 178 -19.38 47.48 43.69
N SER A 179 -20.57 47.77 44.18
CA SER A 179 -21.89 47.43 43.66
C SER A 179 -22.16 47.85 42.21
N CYS A 180 -22.81 46.93 41.49
CA CYS A 180 -23.98 47.12 40.61
C CYS A 180 -23.95 48.21 39.53
N ILE A 181 -23.82 47.83 38.24
CA ILE A 181 -24.51 48.47 37.09
C ILE A 181 -24.80 47.39 36.01
N PRO A 182 -25.95 47.44 35.32
CA PRO A 182 -26.59 46.27 34.71
C PRO A 182 -26.10 45.93 33.29
N VAL A 183 -26.41 44.68 32.94
CA VAL A 183 -26.31 44.05 31.63
C VAL A 183 -27.12 44.83 30.59
N THR A 184 -26.46 45.30 29.53
CA THR A 184 -27.12 45.69 28.28
C THR A 184 -26.72 44.70 27.19
N TYR A 185 -27.66 43.84 26.82
CA TYR A 185 -27.58 42.99 25.64
C TYR A 185 -27.56 43.89 24.39
N THR A 186 -26.57 43.70 23.51
CA THR A 186 -26.65 44.13 22.10
C THR A 186 -26.49 42.92 21.19
N GLU A 187 -27.43 42.82 20.27
CA GLU A 187 -27.68 41.75 19.29
C GLU A 187 -26.48 41.34 18.40
N PRO A 188 -26.57 40.15 17.77
CA PRO A 188 -25.61 39.69 16.78
C PRO A 188 -25.76 40.44 15.45
N VAL A 189 -24.67 41.07 14.99
CA VAL A 189 -24.57 41.59 13.62
C VAL A 189 -24.26 40.42 12.68
N ASN A 190 -25.27 40.09 11.88
CA ASN A 190 -25.21 39.28 10.67
C ASN A 190 -24.19 39.89 9.70
N VAL A 191 -23.14 39.14 9.34
CA VAL A 191 -22.22 39.53 8.27
C VAL A 191 -22.47 38.59 7.10
N GLU A 192 -23.43 38.98 6.26
CA GLU A 192 -23.53 38.54 4.87
C GLU A 192 -22.44 39.25 4.06
N ALA A 193 -21.47 38.48 3.58
CA ALA A 193 -20.51 38.81 2.53
C ALA A 193 -19.82 37.47 2.16
N LEU A 194 -19.62 37.07 0.90
CA LEU A 194 -19.67 37.77 -0.37
C LEU A 194 -19.69 36.67 -1.45
N ASP A 195 -20.49 36.86 -2.50
CA ASP A 195 -20.42 36.10 -3.74
C ASP A 195 -19.00 36.08 -4.33
N SER A 196 -18.55 34.89 -4.76
CA SER A 196 -17.52 34.76 -5.81
C SER A 196 -17.50 33.34 -6.39
N ASP A 197 -18.38 33.10 -7.37
CA ASP A 197 -18.09 32.27 -8.55
C ASP A 197 -17.49 33.19 -9.64
N PRO A 198 -16.89 32.71 -10.76
CA PRO A 198 -16.52 31.35 -11.17
C PRO A 198 -15.06 31.23 -11.69
N VAL A 199 -14.39 30.09 -11.54
CA VAL A 199 -13.33 29.68 -12.49
C VAL A 199 -13.40 28.19 -12.77
N SER A 200 -13.81 27.92 -14.01
CA SER A 200 -13.60 26.71 -14.79
C SER A 200 -12.14 26.27 -14.81
N GLY A 201 -11.88 24.97 -14.66
CA GLY A 201 -10.57 24.43 -14.99
C GLY A 201 -10.37 22.97 -14.64
N HIS A 202 -10.40 22.15 -15.68
CA HIS A 202 -9.81 20.82 -15.81
C HIS A 202 -10.58 19.59 -15.32
N ASP A 203 -11.16 18.93 -16.33
CA ASP A 203 -11.30 17.50 -16.48
C ASP A 203 -10.10 16.73 -15.88
N GLU A 204 -10.29 16.16 -14.70
CA GLU A 204 -9.49 15.02 -14.26
C GLU A 204 -10.22 13.78 -14.76
N SER A 205 -9.67 13.23 -15.84
CA SER A 205 -10.00 11.94 -16.42
C SER A 205 -10.02 10.86 -15.34
N ASP A 206 -11.21 10.55 -14.83
CA ASP A 206 -11.53 9.26 -14.20
C ASP A 206 -11.31 8.16 -15.25
N ARG A 207 -10.07 7.68 -15.33
CA ARG A 207 -9.79 6.34 -15.83
C ARG A 207 -10.27 5.37 -14.77
N GLU A 208 -11.58 5.13 -14.78
CA GLU A 208 -12.12 3.88 -14.29
C GLU A 208 -11.44 2.76 -15.07
N THR A 209 -10.67 1.96 -14.35
CA THR A 209 -10.00 0.78 -14.83
C THR A 209 -11.03 -0.26 -15.29
N PRO A 210 -11.02 -0.71 -16.56
CA PRO A 210 -12.02 -1.65 -17.10
C PRO A 210 -11.94 -3.11 -16.60
N TRP A 211 -11.44 -3.40 -15.40
CA TRP A 211 -11.25 -4.78 -14.94
C TRP A 211 -12.04 -5.20 -13.70
N GLU A 212 -12.95 -4.38 -13.17
CA GLU A 212 -13.74 -4.71 -11.97
C GLU A 212 -15.20 -5.14 -12.20
N LEU A 213 -15.63 -5.47 -13.42
CA LEU A 213 -16.97 -6.03 -13.65
C LEU A 213 -16.96 -7.15 -14.71
N SER A 214 -16.45 -8.31 -14.29
CA SER A 214 -16.89 -9.59 -14.83
C SER A 214 -16.87 -10.67 -13.73
N GLU A 215 -17.39 -10.33 -12.56
CA GLU A 215 -17.98 -11.31 -11.65
C GLU A 215 -19.47 -11.05 -11.72
N ASN A 216 -20.17 -11.77 -12.62
CA ASN A 216 -21.55 -12.22 -12.50
C ASN A 216 -22.01 -12.80 -13.84
N GLU A 217 -22.71 -13.92 -13.74
CA GLU A 217 -23.40 -14.66 -14.81
C GLU A 217 -22.52 -15.54 -15.70
N ASP A 218 -22.08 -16.67 -15.14
CA ASP A 218 -22.20 -17.93 -15.87
C ASP A 218 -23.21 -18.86 -15.18
N ARG A 219 -24.36 -18.86 -15.85
CA ARG A 219 -25.51 -19.77 -15.82
C ARG A 219 -25.04 -21.22 -15.89
N ASP A 220 -25.52 -22.08 -15.00
CA ASP A 220 -25.57 -23.54 -15.20
C ASP A 220 -26.83 -23.89 -16.01
N PRO A 221 -26.73 -24.52 -17.20
CA PRO A 221 -27.85 -25.23 -17.78
C PRO A 221 -27.41 -26.65 -18.17
N ASP A 222 -27.32 -27.57 -17.20
CA ASP A 222 -27.35 -28.99 -17.55
C ASP A 222 -27.86 -29.87 -16.41
N GLU A 223 -29.17 -29.79 -16.16
CA GLU A 223 -29.90 -30.87 -15.49
C GLU A 223 -30.87 -31.50 -16.49
N GLY A 224 -30.41 -32.57 -17.16
CA GLY A 224 -31.32 -33.37 -17.97
C GLY A 224 -30.69 -34.49 -18.80
N THR A 225 -30.34 -35.64 -18.18
CA THR A 225 -30.74 -36.98 -18.69
C THR A 225 -30.29 -38.14 -17.78
N LYS A 226 -31.24 -38.74 -17.06
CA LYS A 226 -31.25 -40.16 -16.65
C LYS A 226 -32.55 -40.73 -17.21
N LYS A 227 -32.51 -41.52 -18.30
CA LYS A 227 -32.42 -42.98 -18.31
C LYS A 227 -33.47 -43.65 -17.41
N GLU A 228 -34.63 -43.94 -18.00
CA GLU A 228 -35.40 -45.16 -17.78
C GLU A 228 -35.55 -45.90 -19.11
#